data_AF-A0A925YIJ4-F1
#
_entry.id   AF-A0A925YIJ4-F1
#
_cell.length_a   1.000
_cell.length_b   1.000
_cell.length_c   1.000
_cell.angle_alpha   90.00
_cell.angle_beta   90.00
_cell.angle_gamma   90.00
#
_symmetry.space_group_name_H-M   'P 1'
#
loop_
_entity.id
_entity.type
_entity.pdbx_description
1 polymer ?
#
loop_
_entity_poly.entity_id
_entity_poly.type
_entity_poly.pdbx_seq_one_letter_code
_entity_poly.pdbx_strand_id
1 'polypeptide(L)'
;MSFFTKKQDPKQHSAETETQDEALALDVEDGVITQGGDGDGGGSGFRRGYGIEDAIRLMRSLPTDQNIDLIVRVVRVTLGSVNVRIEDIIEDANRRQKAIQDNIAALHGSVADLEAELEARRREISEQEADFKETTSVKERLLLAEKSANMNAGYRAQNHAGASDLSQPPPPPPSSRALPKPSPRE
;
A
#
# COMPACT_ATOMS: atom_id res chain seq x y z
N MET A 1 -42.96 32.35 28.91
CA MET A 1 -42.48 31.57 27.74
C MET A 1 -40.97 31.76 27.68
N SER A 2 -40.23 31.04 28.50
CA SER A 2 -39.62 29.73 28.17
C SER A 2 -38.48 29.89 27.16
N PHE A 3 -37.24 30.03 27.63
CA PHE A 3 -36.26 28.97 27.98
C PHE A 3 -35.62 28.36 26.72
N PHE A 4 -34.34 28.64 26.46
CA PHE A 4 -33.20 27.69 26.57
C PHE A 4 -31.96 28.23 25.83
N THR A 5 -31.01 28.78 26.57
CA THR A 5 -29.64 28.98 26.10
C THR A 5 -28.91 27.64 26.13
N LYS A 6 -28.63 27.04 24.97
CA LYS A 6 -27.86 25.79 24.87
C LYS A 6 -26.37 26.09 24.93
N LYS A 7 -25.83 25.95 26.15
CA LYS A 7 -24.41 25.86 26.48
C LYS A 7 -23.84 24.61 25.81
N GLN A 8 -22.78 24.76 25.03
CA GLN A 8 -22.04 23.65 24.44
C GLN A 8 -20.69 23.57 25.16
N ASP A 9 -20.55 22.57 26.03
CA ASP A 9 -19.31 22.26 26.73
C ASP A 9 -18.32 21.56 25.78
N PRO A 10 -17.07 22.04 25.62
CA PRO A 10 -16.00 21.22 25.09
C PRO A 10 -15.47 20.34 26.23
N LYS A 11 -15.80 19.05 26.18
CA LYS A 11 -15.14 18.02 26.99
C LYS A 11 -13.65 18.02 26.67
N GLN A 12 -12.89 18.54 27.63
CA GLN A 12 -11.49 18.23 27.83
C GLN A 12 -11.37 16.74 28.15
N HIS A 13 -10.65 15.99 27.32
CA HIS A 13 -10.05 14.72 27.70
C HIS A 13 -8.53 14.92 27.64
N SER A 14 -7.99 15.41 28.76
CA SER A 14 -6.72 14.94 29.34
C SER A 14 -6.78 13.41 29.49
N ALA A 15 -5.74 12.60 29.52
CA ALA A 15 -4.30 12.68 29.32
C ALA A 15 -3.81 11.20 29.35
N GLU A 16 -2.55 10.98 28.98
CA GLU A 16 -1.70 9.86 29.43
C GLU A 16 -1.95 8.44 28.87
N THR A 17 -1.02 8.02 28.00
CA THR A 17 -0.05 6.92 28.18
C THR A 17 0.97 7.10 27.05
N GLU A 18 2.13 7.72 27.26
CA GLU A 18 3.30 7.21 27.97
C GLU A 18 3.50 5.69 27.80
N THR A 19 4.19 5.33 26.72
CA THR A 19 5.06 4.16 26.68
C THR A 19 6.31 4.59 25.92
N GLN A 20 7.28 5.06 26.71
CA GLN A 20 8.69 5.06 26.37
C GLN A 20 9.17 3.60 26.27
N ASP A 21 10.31 3.43 25.60
CA ASP A 21 11.06 2.18 25.41
C ASP A 21 10.57 1.24 24.30
N GLU A 22 10.98 1.55 23.06
CA GLU A 22 11.85 0.61 22.36
C GLU A 22 12.80 1.36 21.41
N ALA A 23 13.99 1.64 21.94
CA ALA A 23 15.15 2.01 21.15
C ALA A 23 15.59 0.80 20.33
N LEU A 24 14.95 0.55 19.18
CA LEU A 24 15.56 -0.22 18.12
C LEU A 24 16.51 0.69 17.36
N ALA A 25 17.76 0.63 17.78
CA ALA A 25 18.90 0.96 16.96
C ALA A 25 18.80 0.13 15.66
N LEU A 26 18.19 0.71 14.64
CA LEU A 26 18.46 0.33 13.27
C LEU A 26 19.86 0.86 12.96
N ASP A 27 20.84 -0.02 13.14
CA ASP A 27 22.07 -0.05 12.36
C ASP A 27 21.66 0.03 10.87
N VAL A 28 21.54 1.25 10.36
CA VAL A 28 21.60 1.52 8.93
C VAL A 28 23.07 1.44 8.59
N GLU A 29 23.53 0.21 8.36
CA GLU A 29 24.83 -0.06 7.77
C GLU A 29 24.97 0.75 6.48
N ASP A 30 26.19 1.27 6.32
CA ASP A 30 26.77 1.92 5.15
C ASP A 30 26.43 1.18 3.83
N GLY A 31 25.24 1.46 3.31
CA GLY A 31 24.86 1.19 1.95
C GLY A 31 25.44 2.26 1.04
N VAL A 32 26.73 2.12 0.72
CA VAL A 32 27.40 2.75 -0.41
C VAL A 32 26.53 2.59 -1.67
N ILE A 33 25.75 3.63 -2.00
CA ILE A 33 25.27 3.88 -3.35
C ILE A 33 26.26 4.85 -4.00
N THR A 34 27.46 4.35 -4.29
CA THR A 34 28.23 4.88 -5.42
C THR A 34 27.71 4.22 -6.68
N GLN A 35 26.66 4.81 -7.25
CA GLN A 35 26.34 4.70 -8.67
C GLN A 35 25.98 6.13 -9.08
N GLY A 36 26.91 6.93 -9.59
CA GLY A 36 27.70 6.56 -10.77
C GLY A 36 26.81 6.52 -12.01
N GLY A 37 25.85 7.45 -12.12
CA GLY A 37 25.44 8.03 -13.38
C GLY A 37 25.57 9.54 -13.19
N ASP A 38 26.46 10.29 -13.84
CA ASP A 38 26.84 10.22 -15.26
C ASP A 38 25.64 9.95 -16.19
N GLY A 39 24.43 10.30 -15.76
CA GLY A 39 23.49 10.92 -16.68
C GLY A 39 23.77 12.41 -16.58
N ASP A 40 24.58 13.03 -17.43
CA ASP A 40 24.38 13.10 -18.90
C ASP A 40 22.93 12.85 -19.37
N GLY A 41 21.97 13.28 -18.55
CA GLY A 41 20.63 13.65 -18.99
C GLY A 41 20.73 15.02 -19.63
N GLY A 42 21.26 15.06 -20.85
CA GLY A 42 21.40 16.23 -21.69
C GLY A 42 20.08 16.95 -21.95
N GLY A 43 19.63 17.71 -20.96
CA GLY A 43 18.50 18.63 -21.03
C GLY A 43 19.01 20.07 -21.04
N SER A 44 19.83 20.39 -22.04
CA SER A 44 19.90 21.72 -22.66
C SER A 44 19.76 22.91 -21.70
N GLY A 45 20.65 23.00 -20.72
CA GLY A 45 21.09 24.31 -20.31
C GLY A 45 21.57 25.05 -21.55
N PHE A 46 20.75 25.94 -22.08
CA PHE A 46 21.24 27.17 -22.67
C PHE A 46 22.24 26.98 -23.83
N ARG A 47 21.82 26.33 -24.93
CA ARG A 47 22.29 26.83 -26.24
C ARG A 47 21.56 28.15 -26.51
N ARG A 48 21.93 29.19 -25.75
CA ARG A 48 21.60 30.63 -25.83
C ARG A 48 20.64 31.00 -26.97
N GLY A 49 19.40 30.58 -26.85
CA GLY A 49 18.35 30.75 -27.85
C GLY A 49 17.01 30.68 -27.15
N TYR A 50 16.08 31.53 -27.56
CA TYR A 50 14.74 31.66 -26.98
C TYR A 50 13.95 30.36 -27.27
N GLY A 51 13.49 29.67 -26.22
CA GLY A 51 12.79 28.37 -26.34
C GLY A 51 11.28 28.45 -26.05
N ILE A 52 10.61 27.29 -26.03
CA ILE A 52 9.17 27.21 -25.69
C ILE A 52 8.89 27.70 -24.26
N GLU A 53 9.82 27.52 -23.32
CA GLU A 53 9.71 28.00 -21.94
C GLU A 53 9.58 29.53 -21.89
N ASP A 54 10.39 30.23 -22.69
CA ASP A 54 10.40 31.68 -22.73
C ASP A 54 9.16 32.21 -23.45
N ALA A 55 8.71 31.52 -24.51
CA ALA A 55 7.43 31.81 -25.16
C ALA A 55 6.24 31.62 -24.19
N ILE A 56 6.23 30.55 -23.38
CA ILE A 56 5.21 30.33 -22.34
C ILE A 56 5.25 31.43 -21.29
N ARG A 57 6.44 31.82 -20.83
CA ARG A 57 6.60 32.93 -19.87
C ARG A 57 6.08 34.24 -20.44
N LEU A 58 6.41 34.55 -21.69
CA LEU A 58 5.90 35.72 -22.40
C LEU A 58 4.36 35.68 -22.46
N MET A 59 3.77 34.56 -22.90
CA MET A 59 2.31 34.40 -22.99
C MET A 59 1.61 34.55 -21.63
N ARG A 60 2.22 34.10 -20.54
CA ARG A 60 1.67 34.25 -19.17
C ARG A 60 1.76 35.68 -18.64
N SER A 61 2.70 36.48 -19.14
CA SER A 61 2.87 37.87 -18.72
C SER A 61 1.89 38.84 -19.42
N LEU A 62 1.28 38.39 -20.51
CA LEU A 62 0.31 39.18 -21.27
C LEU A 62 -1.10 38.99 -20.70
N PRO A 63 -1.94 40.04 -20.69
CA PRO A 63 -3.32 39.95 -20.22
C PRO A 63 -4.15 39.10 -21.19
N THR A 64 -4.26 37.80 -20.89
CA THR A 64 -4.94 36.80 -21.73
C THR A 64 -6.46 36.99 -21.82
N ASP A 65 -7.02 37.84 -20.96
CA ASP A 65 -8.41 38.29 -20.91
C ASP A 65 -8.75 39.39 -21.94
N GLN A 66 -7.76 39.91 -22.67
CA GLN A 66 -7.93 40.93 -23.73
C GLN A 66 -8.00 40.34 -25.16
N ASN A 67 -7.95 41.21 -26.17
CA ASN A 67 -8.00 40.85 -27.59
C ASN A 67 -6.83 39.96 -28.01
N ILE A 68 -7.11 38.68 -28.32
CA ILE A 68 -6.11 37.68 -28.69
C ILE A 68 -5.27 38.07 -29.91
N ASP A 69 -5.85 38.75 -30.90
CA ASP A 69 -5.13 39.20 -32.10
C ASP A 69 -4.01 40.18 -31.78
N LEU A 70 -4.21 41.05 -30.78
CA LEU A 70 -3.19 41.99 -30.33
C LEU A 70 -2.05 41.24 -29.66
N ILE A 71 -2.35 40.24 -28.83
CA ILE A 71 -1.36 39.38 -28.16
C ILE A 71 -0.51 38.66 -29.21
N VAL A 72 -1.13 38.01 -30.20
CA VAL A 72 -0.41 37.32 -31.28
C VAL A 72 0.49 38.28 -32.06
N ARG A 73 0.01 39.49 -32.35
CA ARG A 73 0.80 40.51 -33.04
C ARG A 73 2.01 40.94 -32.21
N VAL A 74 1.82 41.22 -30.91
CA VAL A 74 2.90 41.60 -29.99
C VAL A 74 3.92 40.48 -29.88
N VAL A 75 3.47 39.23 -29.69
CA VAL A 75 4.34 38.05 -29.60
C VAL A 75 5.15 37.87 -30.88
N ARG A 76 4.52 37.98 -32.06
CA ARG A 76 5.23 37.87 -33.35
C ARG A 76 6.30 38.95 -33.50
N VAL A 77 6.00 40.19 -33.12
CA VAL A 77 6.98 41.31 -33.18
C VAL A 77 8.11 41.10 -32.19
N THR A 78 7.80 40.69 -30.96
CA THR A 78 8.79 40.42 -29.90
C THR A 78 9.70 39.24 -30.24
N LEU A 79 9.15 38.14 -30.77
CA LEU A 79 9.95 37.00 -31.23
C LEU A 79 10.78 37.35 -32.47
N GLY A 80 10.22 38.15 -33.37
CA GLY A 80 10.93 38.65 -34.55
C GLY A 80 12.13 39.54 -34.19
N SER A 81 12.04 40.35 -33.13
CA SER A 81 13.13 41.23 -32.70
C SER A 81 14.31 40.47 -32.07
N VAL A 82 14.05 39.30 -31.49
CA VAL A 82 15.09 38.39 -30.98
C VAL A 82 15.56 37.36 -32.01
N ASN A 83 15.12 37.49 -33.27
CA ASN A 83 15.44 36.60 -34.40
C ASN A 83 15.06 35.13 -34.13
N VAL A 84 13.90 34.91 -33.52
CA VAL A 84 13.39 33.57 -33.20
C VAL A 84 12.21 33.24 -34.12
N ARG A 85 12.27 32.08 -34.75
CA ARG A 85 11.22 31.60 -35.65
C ARG A 85 10.14 30.89 -34.85
N ILE A 86 8.88 31.17 -35.21
CA ILE A 86 7.73 30.58 -34.52
C ILE A 86 7.70 29.07 -34.79
N GLU A 87 8.11 28.65 -35.98
CA GLU A 87 8.20 27.26 -36.39
C GLU A 87 9.12 26.45 -35.46
N ASP A 88 10.30 27.00 -35.12
CA ASP A 88 11.26 26.36 -34.21
C ASP A 88 10.67 26.19 -32.80
N ILE A 89 9.92 27.18 -32.31
CA ILE A 89 9.21 27.12 -31.02
C ILE A 89 8.11 26.06 -31.05
N ILE A 90 7.38 25.94 -32.16
CA ILE A 90 6.32 24.92 -32.32
C ILE A 90 6.93 23.51 -32.32
N GLU A 91 8.01 23.30 -33.06
CA GLU A 91 8.72 22.01 -33.04
C GLU A 91 9.23 21.67 -31.65
N ASP A 92 9.77 22.65 -30.92
CA ASP A 92 10.21 22.47 -29.54
C ASP A 92 9.06 22.15 -28.59
N ALA A 93 7.93 22.84 -28.73
CA ALA A 93 6.71 22.56 -28.00
C ALA A 93 6.22 21.13 -28.25
N ASN A 94 6.23 20.67 -29.50
CA ASN A 94 5.82 19.30 -29.86
C ASN A 94 6.76 18.25 -29.24
N ARG A 95 8.09 18.47 -29.29
CA ARG A 95 9.05 17.58 -28.63
C ARG A 95 8.81 17.51 -27.13
N ARG A 96 8.65 18.65 -26.48
CA ARG A 96 8.41 18.72 -25.04
C ARG A 96 7.06 18.09 -24.65
N GLN A 97 6.01 18.35 -25.43
CA GLN A 97 4.70 17.74 -25.22
C GLN A 97 4.79 16.22 -25.29
N LYS A 98 5.48 15.69 -26.31
CA LYS A 98 5.70 14.24 -26.45
C LYS A 98 6.47 13.68 -25.25
N ALA A 99 7.57 14.31 -24.86
CA ALA A 99 8.35 13.87 -23.70
C ALA A 99 7.52 13.86 -22.40
N ILE A 100 6.67 14.87 -22.20
CA ILE A 100 5.75 14.93 -21.05
C ILE A 100 4.71 13.80 -21.13
N GLN A 101 4.13 13.56 -22.31
CA GLN A 101 3.16 12.48 -22.51
C GLN A 101 3.78 11.09 -22.25
N ASP A 102 4.99 10.85 -22.76
CA ASP A 102 5.73 9.60 -22.54
C ASP A 102 6.04 9.41 -21.05
N ASN A 103 6.44 10.47 -20.34
CA ASN A 103 6.68 10.43 -18.89
C ASN A 103 5.38 10.15 -18.11
N ILE A 104 4.28 10.83 -18.44
CA ILE A 104 2.97 10.56 -17.83
C ILE A 104 2.56 9.09 -18.04
N ALA A 105 2.74 8.55 -19.25
CA ALA A 105 2.44 7.15 -19.54
C ALA A 105 3.31 6.20 -18.70
N ALA A 106 4.62 6.47 -18.58
CA ALA A 106 5.53 5.68 -17.75
C ALA A 106 5.13 5.73 -16.26
N LEU A 107 4.78 6.91 -15.75
CA LEU A 107 4.30 7.07 -14.37
C LEU A 107 2.99 6.31 -14.13
N HIS A 108 2.04 6.34 -15.07
CA HIS A 108 0.81 5.55 -14.97
C HIS A 108 1.10 4.05 -14.95
N GLY A 109 2.05 3.57 -15.75
CA GLY A 109 2.51 2.17 -15.69
C GLY A 109 3.05 1.82 -14.30
N SER A 110 3.95 2.65 -13.77
CA SER A 110 4.52 2.44 -12.43
C SER A 110 3.47 2.46 -11.32
N VAL A 111 2.45 3.33 -11.40
CA VAL A 111 1.33 3.33 -10.45
C VAL A 111 0.56 2.02 -10.51
N ALA A 112 0.24 1.53 -11.71
CA ALA A 112 -0.48 0.27 -11.87
C ALA A 112 0.31 -0.92 -11.31
N ASP A 113 1.63 -0.97 -11.53
CA ASP A 113 2.50 -2.02 -10.99
C ASP A 113 2.52 -2.00 -9.45
N LEU A 114 2.66 -0.80 -8.85
CA LEU A 114 2.65 -0.63 -7.39
C LEU A 114 1.29 -0.97 -6.77
N GLU A 115 0.19 -0.64 -7.44
CA GLU A 115 -1.15 -1.02 -7.00
C GLU A 115 -1.34 -2.54 -7.01
N ALA A 116 -0.83 -3.24 -8.03
CA ALA A 116 -0.86 -4.69 -8.10
C ALA A 116 -0.02 -5.35 -7.00
N GLU A 117 1.18 -4.82 -6.71
CA GLU A 117 2.00 -5.28 -5.59
C GLU A 117 1.29 -5.08 -4.25
N LEU A 118 0.70 -3.91 -4.04
CA LEU A 118 -0.04 -3.59 -2.83
C LEU A 118 -1.24 -4.54 -2.64
N GLU A 119 -1.95 -4.88 -3.71
CA GLU A 119 -3.02 -5.87 -3.65
C GLU A 119 -2.50 -7.27 -3.28
N ALA A 120 -1.37 -7.69 -3.87
CA ALA A 120 -0.74 -8.97 -3.53
C ALA A 120 -0.33 -9.03 -2.04
N ARG A 121 0.29 -7.96 -1.52
CA ARG A 121 0.65 -7.84 -0.10
C ARG A 121 -0.56 -7.86 0.83
N ARG A 122 -1.67 -7.22 0.44
CA ARG A 122 -2.92 -7.28 1.21
C ARG A 122 -3.47 -8.69 1.29
N ARG A 123 -3.39 -9.48 0.22
CA ARG A 123 -3.80 -10.89 0.22
C ARG A 123 -2.92 -11.73 1.14
N GLU A 124 -1.60 -11.55 1.07
CA GLU A 124 -0.62 -12.21 1.95
C GLU A 124 -0.91 -11.92 3.43
N ILE A 125 -1.14 -10.64 3.78
CA ILE A 125 -1.52 -10.26 5.15
C ILE A 125 -2.82 -10.95 5.57
N SER A 126 -3.84 -10.96 4.71
CA SER A 126 -5.13 -11.59 5.02
C SER A 126 -5.00 -13.10 5.26
N GLU A 127 -4.12 -13.78 4.53
CA GLU A 127 -3.82 -15.21 4.71
C GLU A 127 -3.12 -15.45 6.05
N GLN A 128 -2.06 -14.69 6.33
CA GLN A 128 -1.32 -14.80 7.60
C GLN A 128 -2.21 -14.49 8.82
N GLU A 129 -3.11 -13.52 8.72
CA GLU A 129 -4.07 -13.23 9.78
C GLU A 129 -5.04 -14.39 10.03
N ALA A 130 -5.45 -15.11 8.98
CA ALA A 130 -6.31 -16.28 9.10
C ALA A 130 -5.56 -17.43 9.80
N ASP A 131 -4.34 -17.73 9.36
CA ASP A 131 -3.47 -18.75 9.96
C ASP A 131 -3.15 -18.44 11.43
N PHE A 132 -2.90 -17.17 11.74
CA PHE A 132 -2.65 -16.72 13.11
C PHE A 132 -3.89 -16.92 14.00
N LYS A 133 -5.09 -16.58 13.51
CA LYS A 133 -6.35 -16.81 14.22
C LYS A 133 -6.61 -18.30 14.44
N GLU A 134 -6.35 -19.14 13.44
CA GLU A 134 -6.49 -20.59 13.58
C GLU A 134 -5.51 -21.16 14.61
N THR A 135 -4.24 -20.80 14.51
CA THR A 135 -3.18 -21.24 15.43
C THR A 135 -3.50 -20.84 16.86
N THR A 136 -3.96 -19.60 17.07
CA THR A 136 -4.38 -19.11 18.38
C THR A 136 -5.58 -19.92 18.91
N SER A 137 -6.58 -20.17 18.07
CA SER A 137 -7.76 -20.97 18.45
C SER A 137 -7.43 -22.43 18.78
N VAL A 138 -6.48 -23.04 18.07
CA VAL A 138 -5.99 -24.40 18.36
C VAL A 138 -5.22 -24.42 19.68
N LYS A 139 -4.30 -23.46 19.87
CA LYS A 139 -3.53 -23.31 21.11
C LYS A 139 -4.46 -23.18 22.32
N GLU A 140 -5.46 -22.31 22.26
CA GLU A 140 -6.42 -22.12 23.35
C GLU A 140 -7.19 -23.41 23.68
N ARG A 141 -7.64 -24.15 22.66
CA ARG A 141 -8.32 -25.44 22.86
C ARG A 141 -7.43 -26.50 23.48
N LEU A 142 -6.16 -26.56 23.08
CA LEU A 142 -5.18 -27.49 23.66
C LEU A 142 -4.90 -27.17 25.12
N LEU A 143 -4.74 -25.88 25.47
CA LEU A 143 -4.56 -25.45 26.87
C LEU A 143 -5.78 -25.80 27.74
N LEU A 144 -6.99 -25.63 27.22
CA LEU A 144 -8.20 -26.04 27.94
C LEU A 144 -8.26 -27.57 28.13
N ALA A 145 -7.93 -28.34 27.09
CA ALA A 145 -7.89 -29.81 27.17
C ALA A 145 -6.84 -30.30 28.17
N GLU A 146 -5.64 -29.70 28.19
CA GLU A 146 -4.58 -29.99 29.14
C GLU A 146 -5.06 -29.72 30.58
N LYS A 147 -5.65 -28.55 30.83
CA LYS A 147 -6.19 -28.19 32.14
C LYS A 147 -7.27 -29.15 32.62
N SER A 148 -8.20 -29.55 31.73
CA SER A 148 -9.25 -30.53 32.04
C SER A 148 -8.70 -31.94 32.27
N ALA A 149 -7.70 -32.38 31.49
CA ALA A 149 -7.04 -33.66 31.68
C ALA A 149 -6.32 -33.74 33.02
N ASN A 150 -5.62 -32.68 33.41
CA ASN A 150 -4.91 -32.61 34.69
C ASN A 150 -5.88 -32.67 35.89
N MET A 151 -7.02 -31.97 35.81
CA MET A 151 -8.08 -32.08 36.82
C MET A 151 -8.67 -33.50 36.91
N ASN A 152 -8.99 -34.13 35.77
CA ASN A 152 -9.58 -35.47 35.74
C ASN A 152 -8.61 -36.56 36.23
N ALA A 153 -7.30 -36.42 35.94
CA ALA A 153 -6.27 -37.33 36.45
C ALA A 153 -6.18 -37.30 37.99
N GLY A 154 -6.35 -36.14 38.61
CA GLY A 154 -6.42 -35.99 40.07
C GLY A 154 -7.59 -36.77 40.69
N TYR A 155 -8.77 -36.77 40.06
CA TYR A 155 -9.93 -37.54 40.54
C TYR A 155 -9.82 -39.05 40.28
N ARG A 156 -9.17 -39.46 39.18
CA ARG A 156 -9.03 -40.89 38.83
C ARG A 156 -8.02 -41.62 39.74
N ALA A 157 -7.02 -40.93 40.27
CA ALA A 157 -6.05 -41.50 41.23
C ALA A 157 -6.68 -41.83 42.60
N GLN A 158 -7.77 -41.16 43.00
CA GLN A 158 -8.46 -41.45 44.27
C GLN A 158 -9.47 -42.61 44.17
N ASN A 159 -10.00 -42.93 42.98
CA ASN A 159 -11.05 -43.94 42.81
C ASN A 159 -10.56 -45.34 42.40
N HIS A 160 -9.26 -45.54 42.15
CA HIS A 160 -8.70 -46.85 41.72
C HIS A 160 -8.19 -47.75 42.85
N ALA A 161 -8.39 -47.39 44.12
CA ALA A 161 -8.01 -48.23 45.26
C ALA A 161 -9.03 -49.33 45.64
N GLY A 162 -10.13 -49.51 44.89
CA GLY A 162 -11.28 -50.31 45.39
C GLY A 162 -12.02 -51.26 44.45
N ALA A 163 -11.63 -51.47 43.19
CA ALA A 163 -12.46 -52.28 42.28
C ALA A 163 -11.64 -53.23 41.39
N SER A 164 -11.23 -54.34 41.97
CA SER A 164 -11.01 -55.58 41.25
C SER A 164 -12.36 -56.27 41.10
N ASP A 165 -13.07 -56.14 39.98
CA ASP A 165 -14.02 -57.19 39.59
C ASP A 165 -14.29 -57.23 38.08
N LEU A 166 -14.41 -58.47 37.61
CA LEU A 166 -14.39 -58.95 36.25
C LEU A 166 -15.67 -58.61 35.48
N SER A 167 -15.54 -58.04 34.27
CA SER A 167 -16.46 -58.31 33.15
C SER A 167 -15.94 -57.66 31.87
N GLN A 168 -15.20 -58.43 31.08
CA GLN A 168 -14.79 -58.06 29.73
C GLN A 168 -15.90 -58.48 28.75
N PRO A 169 -16.60 -57.54 28.09
CA PRO A 169 -17.60 -57.88 27.07
C PRO A 169 -16.92 -58.40 25.79
N PRO A 170 -17.58 -59.30 25.04
CA PRO A 170 -17.02 -59.93 23.85
C PRO A 170 -16.81 -58.95 22.68
N PRO A 171 -15.82 -59.21 21.81
CA PRO A 171 -15.48 -58.34 20.68
C PRO A 171 -16.58 -58.34 19.60
N PRO A 172 -16.82 -57.18 18.94
CA PRO A 172 -17.74 -57.10 17.80
C PRO A 172 -17.14 -57.73 16.53
N PRO A 173 -17.99 -58.23 15.60
CA PRO A 173 -17.55 -58.83 14.34
C PRO A 173 -17.00 -57.79 13.35
N PRO A 174 -16.16 -58.21 12.38
CA PRO A 174 -15.55 -57.33 11.40
C PRO A 174 -16.56 -56.81 10.37
N SER A 175 -16.74 -55.49 10.30
CA SER A 175 -17.52 -54.84 9.24
C SER A 175 -16.79 -54.88 7.91
N SER A 176 -17.46 -55.46 6.91
CA SER A 176 -17.03 -55.57 5.53
C SER A 176 -16.70 -54.21 4.90
N ARG A 177 -15.47 -54.11 4.42
CA ARG A 177 -14.88 -53.09 3.55
C ARG A 177 -15.77 -52.83 2.32
N ALA A 178 -16.48 -51.70 2.30
CA ALA A 178 -17.17 -51.20 1.11
C ALA A 178 -16.21 -50.36 0.25
N LEU A 179 -16.22 -50.63 -1.06
CA LEU A 179 -15.39 -50.01 -2.09
C LEU A 179 -15.68 -48.49 -2.27
N PRO A 180 -14.66 -47.67 -2.60
CA PRO A 180 -14.88 -46.30 -3.06
C PRO A 180 -15.44 -46.28 -4.50
N LYS A 181 -16.47 -45.47 -4.73
CA LYS A 181 -16.97 -45.13 -6.07
C LYS A 181 -16.04 -44.10 -6.74
N PRO A 182 -15.74 -44.22 -8.04
CA PRO A 182 -14.98 -43.20 -8.77
C PRO A 182 -15.83 -41.96 -9.06
N SER A 183 -15.22 -40.77 -8.93
CA SER A 183 -15.81 -39.49 -9.32
C SER A 183 -15.78 -39.29 -10.85
N PRO A 184 -16.78 -38.61 -11.44
CA PRO A 184 -16.75 -38.19 -12.84
C PRO A 184 -15.82 -37.00 -13.05
N ARG A 185 -15.05 -37.03 -14.14
CA ARG A 185 -14.30 -35.89 -14.68
C ARG A 185 -15.27 -35.03 -15.49
N GLU A 186 -15.29 -33.73 -15.22
CA GLU A 186 -15.62 -32.69 -16.19
C GLU A 186 -14.51 -31.64 -16.18
#